data_AF-A0A5D4MA20-F1
#
_entry.id   AF-A0A5D4MA20-F1
#
_cell.length_a   1.000
_cell.length_b   1.000
_cell.length_c   1.000
_cell.angle_alpha   90.00
_cell.angle_beta   90.00
_cell.angle_gamma   90.00
#
_symmetry.space_group_name_H-M   'P 1'
#
loop_
_entity.id
_entity.type
_entity.pdbx_description
1 polymer ?
#
loop_
_entity_poly.entity_id
_entity_poly.type
_entity_poly.pdbx_seq_one_letter_code
_entity_poly.pdbx_strand_id
1 'polypeptide(L)'
;MNAYLTFIIAMVIITFVSFLMYSFGRNRSKNFNKYIPSIASAISIAVFYLKMTFISEGYQPILDIVVIIIMSVVLGVSLLLAVIMDLLNIRDKNQI
;
A
#
# COMPACT_ATOMS: atom_id res chain seq x y z
N MET A 1 -16.83 -19.27 2.97
CA MET A 1 -15.58 -19.33 3.76
C MET A 1 -15.91 -18.78 5.16
N ASN A 2 -15.55 -19.47 6.24
CA ASN A 2 -16.01 -19.10 7.60
C ASN A 2 -15.45 -17.72 7.98
N ALA A 3 -16.28 -16.77 8.42
CA ALA A 3 -15.87 -15.37 8.64
C ALA A 3 -14.66 -15.24 9.60
N TYR A 4 -14.58 -16.17 10.56
CA TYR A 4 -13.45 -16.32 11.48
C TYR A 4 -12.12 -16.62 10.79
N LEU A 5 -12.12 -17.48 9.76
CA LEU A 5 -10.92 -17.82 8.99
C LEU A 5 -10.39 -16.61 8.22
N THR A 6 -11.29 -15.84 7.60
CA THR A 6 -10.92 -14.61 6.90
C THR A 6 -10.30 -13.58 7.85
N PHE A 7 -10.85 -13.44 9.06
CA PHE A 7 -10.34 -12.49 10.05
C PHE A 7 -8.92 -12.84 10.53
N ILE A 8 -8.67 -14.12 10.79
CA ILE A 8 -7.33 -14.61 11.20
C ILE A 8 -6.30 -14.35 10.09
N ILE A 9 -6.66 -14.67 8.84
CA ILE A 9 -5.78 -14.45 7.67
C ILE A 9 -5.46 -12.97 7.51
N ALA A 10 -6.46 -12.08 7.61
CA ALA A 10 -6.25 -10.65 7.53
C ALA A 10 -5.31 -10.12 8.64
N MET A 11 -5.45 -10.62 9.87
CA MET A 11 -4.59 -10.23 10.98
C MET A 11 -3.13 -10.61 10.74
N VAL A 12 -2.89 -11.85 10.28
CA VAL A 12 -1.54 -12.34 9.92
C VAL A 12 -0.92 -11.49 8.81
N ILE A 13 -1.70 -11.15 7.78
CA ILE A 13 -1.24 -10.31 6.68
C ILE A 13 -0.85 -8.91 7.17
N ILE A 14 -1.67 -8.27 8.02
CA ILE A 14 -1.37 -6.93 8.54
C ILE A 14 -0.09 -6.94 9.39
N THR A 15 0.08 -7.95 10.25
CA THR A 15 1.29 -8.11 11.07
C THR A 15 2.52 -8.34 10.19
N PHE A 16 2.40 -9.17 9.15
CA PHE A 16 3.49 -9.45 8.21
C PHE A 16 3.88 -8.21 7.39
N VAL A 17 2.91 -7.44 6.90
CA VAL A 17 3.13 -6.19 6.16
C VAL A 17 3.80 -5.14 7.05
N SER A 18 3.34 -5.02 8.30
CA SER A 18 3.94 -4.10 9.28
C SER A 18 5.39 -4.47 9.60
N PHE A 19 5.68 -5.77 9.74
CA PHE A 19 7.03 -6.28 9.94
C PHE A 19 7.93 -6.02 8.73
N LEU A 20 7.44 -6.25 7.51
CA LEU A 20 8.16 -5.93 6.27
C LEU A 20 8.45 -4.43 6.16
N MET A 21 7.47 -3.57 6.42
CA MET A 21 7.66 -2.11 6.40
C MET A 21 8.72 -1.67 7.42
N TYR A 22 8.68 -2.22 8.63
CA TYR A 22 9.68 -1.92 9.67
C TYR A 22 11.08 -2.41 9.28
N SER A 23 11.20 -3.61 8.73
CA SER A 23 12.47 -4.18 8.27
C SER A 23 13.07 -3.37 7.12
N PHE A 24 12.26 -2.98 6.13
CA PHE A 24 12.71 -2.15 5.02
C PHE A 24 13.08 -0.72 5.45
N GLY A 25 12.36 -0.15 6.43
CA GLY A 25 12.68 1.16 6.98
C GLY A 25 13.97 1.21 7.80
N ARG A 26 14.40 0.07 8.37
CA ARG A 26 15.59 0.00 9.25
C ARG A 26 16.92 -0.12 8.49
N ASN A 27 16.92 -0.70 7.28
CA ASN A 27 18.17 -1.07 6.58
C ASN A 27 18.50 -0.27 5.30
N ARG A 28 17.68 0.70 4.86
CA ARG A 28 17.92 1.43 3.61
C ARG A 28 17.96 2.95 3.81
N SER A 29 18.89 3.57 3.06
CA SER A 29 19.12 5.01 2.87
C SER A 29 17.84 5.85 2.92
N LYS A 30 17.93 7.08 3.46
CA LYS A 30 16.85 8.09 3.63
C LYS A 30 15.86 8.23 2.46
N ASN A 31 16.25 7.80 1.25
CA ASN A 31 15.42 7.79 0.06
C ASN A 31 14.33 6.70 0.05
N PHE A 32 14.54 5.54 0.69
CA PHE A 32 13.58 4.42 0.64
C PHE A 32 12.33 4.68 1.49
N ASN A 33 12.45 5.46 2.56
CA ASN A 33 11.33 5.84 3.41
C ASN A 33 10.26 6.65 2.67
N LYS A 34 10.63 7.34 1.59
CA LYS A 34 9.71 8.12 0.76
C LYS A 34 8.71 7.26 -0.02
N TYR A 35 9.08 6.01 -0.32
CA TYR A 35 8.27 5.06 -1.09
C TYR A 35 7.37 4.19 -0.20
N ILE A 36 7.55 4.24 1.12
CA ILE A 36 6.75 3.48 2.10
C ILE A 36 5.24 3.72 1.91
N PRO A 37 4.73 4.96 1.73
CA PRO A 37 3.30 5.19 1.51
C PRO A 37 2.78 4.52 0.24
N SER A 38 3.58 4.53 -0.84
CA SER A 38 3.23 3.89 -2.11
C SER A 38 3.21 2.37 -2.01
N ILE A 39 4.22 1.80 -1.35
CA ILE A 39 4.29 0.35 -1.09
C ILE A 39 3.08 -0.08 -0.24
N ALA A 40 2.75 0.67 0.81
CA ALA A 40 1.58 0.39 1.64
C ALA A 40 0.28 0.40 0.83
N SER A 41 0.08 1.44 -0.01
CA SER A 41 -1.12 1.54 -0.84
C SER A 41 -1.22 0.40 -1.88
N ALA A 42 -0.10 0.00 -2.50
CA ALA A 42 -0.06 -1.13 -3.43
C ALA A 42 -0.42 -2.46 -2.75
N ILE A 43 0.08 -2.68 -1.53
CA ILE A 43 -0.26 -3.85 -0.73
C ILE A 43 -1.75 -3.82 -0.36
N SER A 44 -2.30 -2.68 0.04
CA SER A 44 -3.73 -2.54 0.34
C SER A 44 -4.61 -2.89 -0.87
N ILE A 45 -4.23 -2.46 -2.08
CA ILE A 45 -4.92 -2.84 -3.33
C ILE A 45 -4.86 -4.36 -3.53
N ALA A 46 -3.69 -4.97 -3.37
CA ALA A 46 -3.51 -6.42 -3.55
C ALA A 46 -4.37 -7.23 -2.56
N VAL A 47 -4.41 -6.82 -1.30
CA VAL A 47 -5.26 -7.45 -0.28
C VAL A 47 -6.74 -7.31 -0.61
N PHE A 48 -7.16 -6.12 -1.06
CA PHE A 48 -8.55 -5.88 -1.43
C PHE A 48 -8.97 -6.70 -2.66
N TYR A 49 -8.08 -6.84 -3.64
CA TYR A 49 -8.30 -7.67 -4.82
C TYR A 49 -8.42 -9.16 -4.47
N LEU A 50 -7.58 -9.66 -3.55
CA LEU A 50 -7.71 -11.01 -3.02
C LEU A 50 -9.06 -11.20 -2.32
N LYS A 51 -9.49 -10.24 -1.50
CA LYS A 51 -10.81 -10.29 -0.85
C LYS A 51 -11.95 -10.42 -1.87
N MET A 52 -11.95 -9.62 -2.94
CA MET A 52 -12.96 -9.73 -4.01
C MET A 52 -12.99 -11.11 -4.64
N THR A 53 -11.80 -11.65 -4.94
CA THR A 53 -11.66 -12.92 -5.67
C THR A 53 -12.21 -14.10 -4.86
N PHE A 54 -12.05 -14.08 -3.53
CA PHE A 54 -12.40 -15.21 -2.66
C PHE A 54 -13.72 -15.06 -1.90
N ILE A 55 -14.25 -13.83 -1.76
CA ILE A 55 -15.40 -13.51 -0.89
C ILE A 55 -16.42 -12.65 -1.65
N SER A 56 -16.72 -12.99 -2.90
CA SER A 56 -17.72 -12.26 -3.68
C SER A 56 -19.13 -12.68 -3.25
N GLU A 57 -19.83 -11.81 -2.51
CA GLU A 57 -21.27 -11.92 -2.27
C GLU A 57 -22.04 -10.94 -3.19
N GLY A 58 -23.23 -11.35 -3.67
CA GLY A 58 -24.00 -10.57 -4.64
C GLY A 58 -24.29 -9.13 -4.19
N TYR A 59 -24.12 -8.16 -5.10
CA TYR A 59 -24.08 -6.69 -4.92
C TYR A 59 -22.76 -6.05 -4.47
N GLN A 60 -21.75 -6.82 -4.06
CA GLN A 60 -20.41 -6.26 -3.78
C GLN A 60 -19.64 -5.66 -4.98
N PRO A 61 -19.82 -6.09 -6.25
CA PRO A 61 -18.98 -5.63 -7.37
C PRO A 61 -18.96 -4.10 -7.59
N ILE A 62 -20.06 -3.40 -7.26
CA ILE A 62 -20.13 -1.94 -7.42
C ILE A 62 -19.27 -1.23 -6.37
N LEU A 63 -19.38 -1.64 -5.10
CA LEU A 63 -18.56 -1.11 -4.01
C LEU A 63 -17.08 -1.42 -4.23
N ASP A 64 -16.83 -2.61 -4.74
CA ASP A 64 -15.52 -3.10 -5.13
C ASP A 64 -14.83 -2.20 -6.16
N ILE A 65 -15.53 -1.83 -7.23
CA ILE A 65 -15.04 -0.88 -8.24
C ILE A 65 -14.72 0.48 -7.62
N VAL A 66 -15.61 1.01 -6.77
CA VAL A 66 -15.40 2.32 -6.12
C VAL A 66 -14.16 2.31 -5.25
N VAL A 67 -13.95 1.24 -4.46
CA VAL A 67 -12.78 1.12 -3.58
C VAL A 67 -11.48 1.00 -4.39
N ILE A 68 -11.48 0.23 -5.49
CA ILE A 68 -10.31 0.16 -6.39
C ILE A 68 -9.96 1.55 -6.94
N ILE A 69 -10.95 2.32 -7.40
CA ILE A 69 -10.71 3.68 -7.93
C ILE A 69 -10.08 4.57 -6.87
N ILE A 70 -10.63 4.60 -5.65
CA ILE A 70 -10.09 5.41 -4.55
C ILE A 70 -8.66 4.99 -4.24
N MET A 71 -8.41 3.68 -4.12
CA MET A 71 -7.07 3.16 -3.83
C MET A 71 -6.06 3.47 -4.93
N SER A 72 -6.47 3.41 -6.21
CA SER A 72 -5.62 3.80 -7.34
C SER A 72 -5.25 5.28 -7.31
N VAL A 73 -6.18 6.16 -6.93
CA VAL A 73 -5.89 7.60 -6.75
C VAL A 73 -4.88 7.81 -5.61
N VAL A 74 -5.08 7.13 -4.47
CA VAL A 74 -4.15 7.19 -3.33
C VAL A 74 -2.75 6.71 -3.73
N LEU A 75 -2.65 5.61 -4.49
CA LEU A 75 -1.38 5.12 -5.02
C LEU A 75 -0.73 6.17 -5.94
N GLY A 76 -1.48 6.77 -6.86
CA GLY A 76 -0.99 7.83 -7.74
C GLY A 76 -0.44 9.04 -6.99
N VAL A 77 -1.18 9.55 -6.01
CA VAL A 77 -0.75 10.69 -5.17
C VAL A 77 0.49 10.33 -4.35
N SER A 78 0.54 9.13 -3.77
CA SER A 78 1.69 8.68 -2.99
C SER A 78 2.96 8.60 -3.83
N LEU A 79 2.86 8.10 -5.07
CA LEU A 79 3.98 8.03 -6.00
C LEU A 79 4.44 9.42 -6.43
N LEU A 80 3.49 10.32 -6.74
CA LEU A 80 3.81 11.71 -7.05
C LEU A 80 4.56 12.38 -5.90
N LEU A 81 4.12 12.20 -4.66
CA LEU A 81 4.81 12.72 -3.48
C LEU A 81 6.23 12.14 -3.33
N ALA A 82 6.39 10.84 -3.57
CA ALA A 82 7.70 10.20 -3.52
C ALA A 82 8.66 10.80 -4.58
N VAL A 83 8.18 10.98 -5.81
CA VAL A 83 8.94 11.60 -6.91
C VAL A 83 9.28 13.05 -6.60
N ILE A 84 8.32 13.85 -6.13
CA ILE A 84 8.56 15.25 -5.74
C ILE A 84 9.62 15.35 -4.64
N MET A 85 9.53 14.50 -3.61
CA MET A 85 10.54 14.46 -2.55
C MET A 85 11.92 14.05 -3.06
N ASP A 86 12.03 13.23 -4.10
CA ASP A 86 13.31 12.92 -4.73
C ASP A 86 13.85 14.09 -5.54
N LEU A 87 13.00 14.78 -6.32
CA LEU A 87 13.39 15.98 -7.07
C LEU A 87 13.89 17.11 -6.14
N LEU A 88 13.21 17.35 -5.01
CA LEU A 88 13.61 18.35 -4.03
C LEU A 88 14.94 18.00 -3.34
N ASN A 89 15.16 16.72 -3.01
CA ASN A 89 16.37 16.26 -2.35
C ASN A 89 17.61 16.26 -3.28
N ILE A 90 17.41 16.09 -4.59
CA ILE A 90 18.48 16.23 -5.59
C ILE A 90 18.94 17.69 -5.69
N ARG A 91 18.01 18.65 -5.62
CA ARG A 91 18.31 20.08 -5.69
C ARG A 91 19.19 20.54 -4.52
N ASP A 92 18.98 19.99 -3.32
CA ASP A 92 19.75 20.36 -2.13
C ASP A 92 21.19 19.84 -2.17
N LYS A 93 21.44 18.70 -2.85
CA LYS A 93 22.79 18.15 -3.03
C LYS A 93 23.64 18.88 -4.07
N ASN A 94 23.03 19.62 -5.00
CA ASN A 94 23.74 20.37 -6.05
C ASN A 94 24.14 21.79 -5.61
N GLN A 95 23.88 22.17 -4.34
CA GLN A 95 24.24 23.48 -3.79
C GLN A 95 25.41 23.43 -2.78
N ILE A 96 26.14 22.30 -2.71
CA ILE A 96 27.34 22.14 -1.88
C ILE A 96 28.54 21.87 -2.79
#